data_AF-A0A1I1MNB5-F1
#
_entry.id   AF-A0A1I1MNB5-F1
#
_cell.length_a   1.000
_cell.length_b   1.000
_cell.length_c   1.000
_cell.angle_alpha   90.00
_cell.angle_beta   90.00
_cell.angle_gamma   90.00
#
_symmetry.space_group_name_H-M   'P 1'
#
loop_
_entity.id
_entity.type
_entity.pdbx_description
1 polymer ?
#
loop_
_entity_poly.entity_id
_entity_poly.type
_entity_poly.pdbx_seq_one_letter_code
_entity_poly.pdbx_strand_id
1 'polypeptide(L)'
;MSHFFDATTGVPLLTCPLQVGQKKTVGLFGGDFSGNDLGVFIDQSVVKIQEKKRQTNFRYFDLTGLQTGQSVLHAFAGLYDYALPIPVTVTKKMFTPQGKLTQRQAVVNEARSHVGKAHYLWGTAGNTPGLGDGAKYKPKVALMQADSFNPGDPSVLTAFTTVDGLNTCAGSSNNFPQRSALETSAYVLAGLALPIANLTPRTYKFNGLTKPIGSSGNGIVWGEVCTGKKHFDCIGFVNYCYDRNVVAGRYPFGTSIVELMTNSANYSLMEVSDPKDVLNGDIIGQYTTAAGWHHIGMVYLEGNATKVVQAADSPIGITDTEVYNPSSPGAWTKRVRMLDSML
;
A
#
# COMPACT_ATOMS: atom_id res chain seq x y z
N MET A 1 4.17 -41.45 -12.85
CA MET A 1 5.22 -41.08 -11.87
C MET A 1 4.71 -39.88 -11.11
N SER A 2 4.68 -39.98 -9.78
CA SER A 2 4.09 -38.95 -8.94
C SER A 2 5.08 -37.82 -8.68
N HIS A 3 4.59 -36.59 -8.57
CA HIS A 3 5.46 -35.44 -8.29
C HIS A 3 4.71 -34.39 -7.47
N PHE A 4 5.47 -33.73 -6.59
CA PHE A 4 4.97 -32.56 -5.88
C PHE A 4 5.02 -31.33 -6.78
N PHE A 5 4.06 -30.43 -6.61
CA PHE A 5 4.00 -29.15 -7.31
C PHE A 5 3.51 -28.04 -6.38
N ASP A 6 3.83 -26.79 -6.72
CA ASP A 6 3.35 -25.62 -6.02
C ASP A 6 1.89 -25.38 -6.42
N ALA A 7 0.95 -25.46 -5.49
CA ALA A 7 -0.47 -25.41 -5.82
C ALA A 7 -0.93 -24.04 -6.33
N THR A 8 -0.14 -22.98 -6.11
CA THR A 8 -0.44 -21.62 -6.58
C THR A 8 0.06 -21.42 -8.01
N THR A 9 1.23 -21.96 -8.35
CA THR A 9 1.86 -21.73 -9.67
C THR A 9 1.73 -22.90 -10.64
N GLY A 10 1.39 -24.10 -10.15
CA GLY A 10 1.33 -25.33 -10.93
C GLY A 10 2.70 -25.93 -11.28
N VAL A 11 3.80 -25.31 -10.83
CA VAL A 11 5.17 -25.72 -11.19
C VAL A 11 5.66 -26.88 -10.31
N PRO A 12 6.34 -27.90 -10.85
CA PRO A 12 6.96 -28.96 -10.07
C PRO A 12 7.92 -28.43 -8.99
N LEU A 13 7.86 -29.01 -7.79
CA LEU A 13 8.71 -28.63 -6.67
C LEU A 13 9.95 -29.51 -6.60
N LEU A 14 11.13 -28.88 -6.59
CA LEU A 14 12.40 -29.52 -6.22
C LEU A 14 12.76 -29.25 -4.75
N THR A 15 12.31 -28.13 -4.20
CA THR A 15 12.46 -27.76 -2.79
C THR A 15 11.22 -26.99 -2.34
N CYS A 16 10.97 -26.96 -1.04
CA CYS A 16 9.89 -26.20 -0.44
C CYS A 16 10.42 -25.29 0.67
N PRO A 17 10.84 -24.06 0.37
CA PRO A 17 11.25 -23.11 1.40
C PRO A 17 10.02 -22.63 2.19
N LEU A 18 10.16 -22.62 3.51
CA LEU A 18 9.19 -22.12 4.48
C LEU A 18 9.88 -21.24 5.52
N GLN A 19 9.10 -20.41 6.19
CA GLN A 19 9.50 -19.69 7.40
C GLN A 19 8.67 -20.19 8.58
N VAL A 20 9.19 -20.02 9.80
CA VAL A 20 8.40 -20.26 11.02
C VAL A 20 7.12 -19.43 10.97
N GLY A 21 5.97 -20.09 11.06
CA GLY A 21 4.62 -19.52 10.97
C GLY A 21 4.06 -19.39 9.55
N GLN A 22 4.90 -19.49 8.50
CA GLN A 22 4.43 -19.41 7.12
C GLN A 22 3.66 -20.66 6.72
N LYS A 23 2.55 -20.45 6.00
CA LYS A 23 1.73 -21.50 5.40
C LYS A 23 1.95 -21.53 3.88
N LYS A 24 2.14 -22.72 3.30
CA LYS A 24 2.25 -22.95 1.85
C LYS A 24 1.41 -24.15 1.42
N THR A 25 0.66 -24.03 0.33
CA THR A 25 -0.07 -25.17 -0.23
C THR A 25 0.76 -25.87 -1.30
N VAL A 26 0.96 -27.17 -1.14
CA VAL A 26 1.62 -28.04 -2.12
C VAL A 26 0.62 -29.05 -2.67
N GLY A 27 0.73 -29.37 -3.95
CA GLY A 27 -0.03 -30.42 -4.60
C GLY A 27 0.83 -31.67 -4.83
N LEU A 28 0.18 -32.83 -4.90
CA LEU A 28 0.74 -34.10 -5.35
C LEU A 28 -0.15 -34.60 -6.50
N PHE A 29 0.46 -34.85 -7.65
CA PHE A 29 -0.19 -35.49 -8.79
C PHE A 29 0.25 -36.95 -8.88
N GLY A 30 -0.70 -37.85 -9.20
CA GLY A 30 -0.46 -39.27 -9.46
C GLY A 30 -0.69 -40.21 -8.26
N GLY A 31 -0.45 -41.50 -8.50
CA GLY A 31 -0.63 -42.61 -7.55
C GLY A 31 0.45 -43.69 -7.72
N ASP A 32 0.29 -44.83 -7.06
CA ASP A 32 1.14 -46.00 -7.29
C ASP A 32 0.91 -46.64 -8.68
N PHE A 33 1.59 -47.74 -8.99
CA PHE A 33 1.46 -48.44 -10.28
C PHE A 33 0.05 -48.99 -10.55
N SER A 34 -0.76 -49.18 -9.50
CA SER A 34 -2.15 -49.63 -9.58
C SER A 34 -3.14 -48.45 -9.55
N GLY A 35 -2.65 -47.21 -9.49
CA GLY A 35 -3.48 -46.01 -9.38
C GLY A 35 -3.99 -45.72 -7.96
N ASN A 36 -3.46 -46.39 -6.93
CA ASN A 36 -3.84 -46.11 -5.55
C ASN A 36 -3.18 -44.82 -5.03
N ASP A 37 -3.81 -44.21 -4.04
CA ASP A 37 -3.27 -43.05 -3.33
C ASP A 37 -1.96 -43.38 -2.61
N LEU A 38 -0.99 -42.46 -2.69
CA LEU A 38 0.25 -42.55 -1.93
C LEU A 38 0.05 -42.10 -0.47
N GLY A 39 0.72 -42.71 0.49
CA GLY A 39 0.94 -42.09 1.80
C GLY A 39 1.78 -40.82 1.63
N VAL A 40 1.49 -39.77 2.39
CA VAL A 40 2.32 -38.54 2.42
C VAL A 40 2.72 -38.26 3.86
N PHE A 41 4.02 -38.11 4.11
CA PHE A 41 4.54 -37.82 5.43
C PHE A 41 5.65 -36.77 5.41
N ILE A 42 5.80 -36.10 6.54
CA ILE A 42 6.85 -35.12 6.83
C ILE A 42 7.08 -35.13 8.34
N ASP A 43 8.30 -34.79 8.78
CA ASP A 43 8.58 -34.62 10.21
C ASP A 43 7.77 -33.44 10.78
N GLN A 44 6.75 -33.79 11.57
CA GLN A 44 5.85 -32.84 12.21
C GLN A 44 6.48 -32.09 13.38
N SER A 45 7.72 -32.37 13.75
CA SER A 45 8.48 -31.53 14.68
C SER A 45 8.92 -30.21 14.04
N VAL A 46 9.10 -30.17 12.71
CA VAL A 46 9.56 -28.99 11.96
C VAL A 46 8.44 -28.38 11.13
N VAL A 47 7.57 -29.20 10.54
CA VAL A 47 6.50 -28.76 9.62
C VAL A 47 5.19 -29.46 9.93
N LYS A 48 4.13 -28.71 10.25
CA LYS A 48 2.78 -29.26 10.33
C LYS A 48 2.22 -29.48 8.92
N ILE A 49 1.62 -30.63 8.67
CA ILE A 49 0.92 -30.95 7.43
C ILE A 49 -0.58 -31.13 7.68
N GLN A 50 -1.40 -30.59 6.78
CA GLN A 50 -2.85 -30.79 6.77
C GLN A 50 -3.32 -31.06 5.35
N GLU A 51 -3.90 -32.24 5.10
CA GLU A 51 -4.50 -32.56 3.81
C GLU A 51 -5.81 -31.78 3.60
N LYS A 52 -5.99 -31.22 2.40
CA LYS A 52 -7.25 -30.58 1.97
C LYS A 52 -8.21 -31.61 1.37
N LYS A 53 -9.40 -31.14 0.99
CA LYS A 53 -10.36 -31.96 0.23
C LYS A 53 -9.70 -32.51 -1.04
N ARG A 54 -9.74 -33.83 -1.20
CA ARG A 54 -9.18 -34.54 -2.36
C ARG A 54 -9.90 -34.16 -3.65
N GLN A 55 -9.15 -34.19 -4.74
CA GLN A 55 -9.66 -34.07 -6.10
C GLN A 55 -9.21 -35.30 -6.90
N THR A 56 -9.91 -35.63 -7.99
CA THR A 56 -9.55 -36.75 -8.85
C THR A 56 -8.11 -36.57 -9.36
N ASN A 57 -7.22 -37.52 -9.07
CA ASN A 57 -5.79 -37.52 -9.44
C ASN A 57 -4.92 -36.43 -8.77
N PHE A 58 -5.48 -35.60 -7.88
CA PHE A 58 -4.75 -34.51 -7.22
C PHE A 58 -5.04 -34.48 -5.72
N ARG A 59 -3.97 -34.40 -4.94
CA ARG A 59 -4.06 -34.20 -3.49
C ARG A 59 -3.33 -32.93 -3.11
N TYR A 60 -3.90 -32.17 -2.18
CA TYR A 60 -3.35 -30.89 -1.76
C TYR A 60 -3.10 -30.90 -0.27
N PHE A 61 -1.97 -30.33 0.12
CA PHE A 61 -1.51 -30.28 1.50
C PHE A 61 -1.14 -28.86 1.86
N ASP A 62 -1.63 -28.40 2.99
CA ASP A 62 -1.14 -27.20 3.63
C ASP A 62 0.04 -27.56 4.54
N LEU A 63 1.19 -26.97 4.27
CA LEU A 63 2.38 -27.05 5.09
C LEU A 63 2.53 -25.77 5.91
N THR A 64 2.77 -25.90 7.22
CA THR A 64 3.06 -24.77 8.11
C THR A 64 4.40 -25.00 8.82
N GLY A 65 5.35 -24.07 8.67
CA GLY A 65 6.63 -24.14 9.39
C GLY A 65 6.43 -23.91 10.89
N LEU A 66 6.88 -24.83 11.74
CA LEU A 66 6.70 -24.76 13.19
C LEU A 66 7.92 -24.18 13.90
N GLN A 67 9.12 -24.61 13.49
CA GLN A 67 10.38 -24.14 14.03
C GLN A 67 11.46 -24.26 12.95
N THR A 68 12.60 -23.60 13.17
CA THR A 68 13.73 -23.66 12.25
C THR A 68 14.25 -25.08 12.12
N GLY A 69 14.51 -25.51 10.89
CA GLY A 69 15.07 -26.83 10.64
C GLY A 69 14.92 -27.25 9.19
N GLN A 70 15.30 -28.49 8.93
CA GLN A 70 15.08 -29.16 7.65
C GLN A 70 14.21 -30.38 7.89
N SER A 71 13.31 -30.62 6.95
CA SER A 71 12.49 -31.83 6.87
C SER A 71 12.44 -32.28 5.42
N VAL A 72 11.82 -33.43 5.17
CA VAL A 72 11.63 -33.95 3.83
C VAL A 72 10.18 -34.37 3.70
N LEU A 73 9.52 -33.91 2.64
CA LEU A 73 8.18 -34.35 2.29
C LEU A 73 8.28 -35.54 1.35
N HIS A 74 7.70 -36.66 1.78
CA HIS A 74 7.72 -37.91 1.05
C HIS A 74 6.34 -38.27 0.53
N ALA A 75 6.29 -38.98 -0.60
CA ALA A 75 5.10 -39.69 -1.05
C ALA A 75 5.46 -41.16 -1.33
N PHE A 76 4.82 -42.08 -0.62
CA PHE A 76 5.20 -43.50 -0.57
C PHE A 76 4.00 -44.42 -0.76
N ALA A 77 4.23 -45.66 -1.21
CA ALA A 77 3.25 -46.74 -1.10
C ALA A 77 3.98 -48.00 -0.65
N GLY A 78 3.59 -48.53 0.51
CA GLY A 78 4.36 -49.58 1.18
C GLY A 78 5.75 -49.10 1.59
N LEU A 79 6.80 -49.76 1.09
CA LEU A 79 8.21 -49.47 1.40
C LEU A 79 8.93 -48.61 0.35
N TYR A 80 8.25 -48.21 -0.72
CA TYR A 80 8.86 -47.49 -1.85
C TYR A 80 8.38 -46.03 -1.90
N ASP A 81 9.32 -45.11 -2.15
CA ASP A 81 9.03 -43.73 -2.54
C ASP A 81 8.59 -43.69 -4.01
N TYR A 82 7.39 -43.17 -4.27
CA TYR A 82 6.80 -43.08 -5.62
C TYR A 82 6.85 -41.66 -6.21
N ALA A 83 7.26 -40.69 -5.41
CA ALA A 83 7.64 -39.35 -5.84
C ALA A 83 9.05 -39.04 -5.34
N LEU A 84 9.77 -38.18 -6.08
CA LEU A 84 11.03 -37.63 -5.58
C LEU A 84 10.77 -36.88 -4.27
N PRO A 85 11.42 -37.26 -3.16
CA PRO A 85 11.27 -36.54 -1.90
C PRO A 85 11.72 -35.10 -2.07
N ILE A 86 10.92 -34.15 -1.55
CA ILE A 86 11.28 -32.73 -1.64
C ILE A 86 11.81 -32.24 -0.29
N PRO A 87 13.01 -31.64 -0.24
CA PRO A 87 13.51 -30.97 0.95
C PRO A 87 12.59 -29.80 1.32
N VAL A 88 12.17 -29.74 2.57
CA VAL A 88 11.42 -28.63 3.16
C VAL A 88 12.33 -27.92 4.16
N THR A 89 12.79 -26.72 3.82
CA THR A 89 13.66 -25.94 4.70
C THR A 89 12.85 -24.87 5.40
N VAL A 90 12.71 -24.98 6.73
CA VAL A 90 12.07 -23.96 7.55
C VAL A 90 13.15 -23.04 8.10
N THR A 91 13.16 -21.82 7.60
CA THR A 91 14.03 -20.75 8.08
C THR A 91 13.36 -20.00 9.24
N LYS A 92 14.14 -19.22 10.00
CA LYS A 92 13.55 -18.35 11.05
C LYS A 92 12.48 -17.49 10.39
N LYS A 93 11.38 -17.20 11.12
CA LYS A 93 10.48 -16.09 10.76
C LYS A 93 11.39 -14.92 10.39
N MET A 94 11.27 -14.35 9.18
CA MET A 94 12.31 -13.47 8.65
C MET A 94 12.75 -12.50 9.73
N PHE A 95 13.98 -12.70 10.21
CA PHE A 95 14.64 -11.67 10.96
C PHE A 95 15.04 -10.67 9.89
N THR A 96 14.22 -9.65 9.68
CA THR A 96 14.61 -8.53 8.84
C THR A 96 15.96 -8.05 9.38
N PRO A 97 17.07 -8.17 8.62
CA PRO A 97 18.39 -7.82 9.15
C PRO A 97 18.36 -6.41 9.72
N GLN A 98 19.12 -6.12 10.78
CA GLN A 98 19.04 -4.82 11.46
C GLN A 98 19.17 -3.63 10.49
N GLY A 99 20.04 -3.73 9.48
CA GLY A 99 20.17 -2.70 8.44
C GLY A 99 18.91 -2.50 7.59
N LYS A 100 18.14 -3.56 7.34
CA LYS A 100 16.86 -3.51 6.62
C LYS A 100 15.74 -2.93 7.48
N LEU A 101 15.77 -3.16 8.80
CA LEU A 101 14.88 -2.47 9.74
C LEU A 101 15.15 -0.95 9.74
N THR A 102 16.41 -0.54 9.68
CA THR A 102 16.78 0.89 9.55
C THR A 102 16.25 1.50 8.26
N GLN A 103 16.36 0.81 7.12
CA GLN A 103 15.83 1.30 5.84
C GLN A 103 14.29 1.41 5.84
N ARG A 104 13.60 0.42 6.41
CA ARG A 104 12.13 0.48 6.63
C ARG A 104 11.73 1.68 7.48
N GLN A 105 12.48 1.93 8.55
CA GLN A 105 12.28 3.11 9.38
C GLN A 105 12.53 4.41 8.60
N ALA A 106 13.52 4.45 7.71
CA ALA A 106 13.79 5.61 6.87
C ALA A 106 12.63 5.93 5.92
N VAL A 107 12.00 4.91 5.30
CA VAL A 107 10.78 5.08 4.49
C VAL A 107 9.65 5.71 5.31
N VAL A 108 9.41 5.22 6.53
CA VAL A 108 8.39 5.78 7.43
C VAL A 108 8.76 7.19 7.89
N ASN A 109 10.03 7.46 8.19
CA ASN A 109 10.49 8.78 8.59
C ASN A 109 10.29 9.80 7.47
N GLU A 110 10.56 9.42 6.22
CA GLU A 110 10.26 10.23 5.04
C GLU A 110 8.76 10.53 4.98
N ALA A 111 7.91 9.51 5.07
CA ALA A 111 6.46 9.67 5.05
C ALA A 111 5.96 10.63 6.15
N ARG A 112 6.40 10.41 7.40
CA ARG A 112 6.00 11.23 8.55
C ARG A 112 6.55 12.65 8.51
N SER A 113 7.66 12.89 7.81
CA SER A 113 8.23 14.24 7.66
C SER A 113 7.27 15.23 6.96
N HIS A 114 6.30 14.70 6.19
CA HIS A 114 5.30 15.45 5.42
C HIS A 114 3.99 15.67 6.17
N VAL A 115 3.77 15.00 7.32
CA VAL A 115 2.54 15.13 8.11
C VAL A 115 2.34 16.57 8.57
N GLY A 116 1.16 17.13 8.30
CA GLY A 116 0.83 18.52 8.59
C GLY A 116 1.61 19.58 7.77
N LYS A 117 2.46 19.16 6.83
CA LYS A 117 3.28 20.06 6.01
C LYS A 117 2.99 19.96 4.52
N ALA A 118 2.59 18.80 4.04
CA ALA A 118 2.22 18.57 2.64
C ALA A 118 0.70 18.50 2.47
N HIS A 119 0.27 18.72 1.23
CA HIS A 119 -1.15 18.69 0.86
C HIS A 119 -1.45 17.48 -0.01
N TYR A 120 -2.73 17.14 -0.11
CA TYR A 120 -3.19 16.14 -1.06
C TYR A 120 -3.57 16.81 -2.39
N LEU A 121 -3.17 16.20 -3.50
CA LEU A 121 -3.60 16.56 -4.85
C LEU A 121 -3.55 15.31 -5.75
N TRP A 122 -4.72 14.89 -6.23
CA TRP A 122 -4.85 13.73 -7.11
C TRP A 122 -3.89 13.80 -8.31
N GLY A 123 -3.22 12.70 -8.63
CA GLY A 123 -2.33 12.59 -9.79
C GLY A 123 -0.90 13.07 -9.54
N THR A 124 -0.59 13.57 -8.34
CA THR A 124 0.74 14.07 -7.97
C THR A 124 1.54 13.09 -7.11
N ALA A 125 2.87 13.14 -7.20
CA ALA A 125 3.76 12.22 -6.50
C ALA A 125 4.86 12.98 -5.75
N GLY A 126 4.49 13.89 -4.85
CA GLY A 126 5.40 14.62 -3.97
C GLY A 126 6.02 15.87 -4.57
N ASN A 127 5.43 16.38 -5.65
CA ASN A 127 5.94 17.55 -6.36
C ASN A 127 5.42 18.85 -5.73
N THR A 128 6.29 19.84 -5.56
CA THR A 128 5.93 21.22 -5.25
C THR A 128 5.54 21.98 -6.52
N PRO A 129 4.47 22.81 -6.52
CA PRO A 129 4.00 23.50 -7.71
C PRO A 129 5.12 24.26 -8.44
N GLY A 130 5.33 23.91 -9.72
CA GLY A 130 6.35 24.54 -10.58
C GLY A 130 7.78 23.99 -10.44
N LEU A 131 8.07 23.18 -9.43
CA LEU A 131 9.39 22.55 -9.21
C LEU A 131 9.49 21.17 -9.87
N GLY A 132 10.70 20.62 -9.98
CA GLY A 132 10.97 19.29 -10.54
C GLY A 132 11.35 18.25 -9.48
N ASP A 133 10.73 18.32 -8.30
CA ASP A 133 11.17 17.67 -7.07
C ASP A 133 10.25 16.53 -6.59
N GLY A 134 9.31 16.10 -7.43
CA GLY A 134 8.48 14.92 -7.21
C GLY A 134 9.24 13.60 -7.35
N ALA A 135 8.52 12.48 -7.30
CA ALA A 135 9.06 11.16 -7.56
C ALA A 135 9.62 11.07 -8.99
N LYS A 136 10.64 10.23 -9.21
CA LYS A 136 11.35 10.14 -10.51
C LYS A 136 10.44 9.98 -11.72
N TYR A 137 9.34 9.24 -11.58
CA TYR A 137 8.38 8.96 -12.66
C TYR A 137 7.34 10.07 -12.88
N LYS A 138 7.18 11.00 -11.93
CA LYS A 138 6.28 12.17 -12.00
C LYS A 138 6.96 13.38 -11.34
N PRO A 139 8.09 13.87 -11.90
CA PRO A 139 8.92 14.86 -11.21
C PRO A 139 8.31 16.27 -11.19
N LYS A 140 7.46 16.62 -12.17
CA LYS A 140 6.93 17.97 -12.38
C LYS A 140 5.51 17.94 -12.95
N VAL A 141 4.52 17.72 -12.09
CA VAL A 141 3.09 17.61 -12.48
C VAL A 141 2.18 18.59 -11.74
N ALA A 142 2.57 19.06 -10.55
CA ALA A 142 1.83 20.07 -9.82
C ALA A 142 2.18 21.46 -10.38
N LEU A 143 1.16 22.27 -10.62
CA LEU A 143 1.27 23.65 -11.09
C LEU A 143 0.55 24.59 -10.14
N MET A 144 0.92 25.87 -10.16
CA MET A 144 0.19 26.90 -9.44
C MET A 144 -0.86 27.49 -10.39
N GLN A 145 -2.12 27.52 -9.96
CA GLN A 145 -3.18 28.14 -10.74
C GLN A 145 -2.99 29.66 -10.73
N ALA A 146 -3.33 30.32 -11.83
CA ALA A 146 -3.41 31.77 -11.84
C ALA A 146 -4.48 32.24 -10.84
N ASP A 147 -4.17 33.29 -10.10
CA ASP A 147 -5.10 33.80 -9.11
C ASP A 147 -6.40 34.28 -9.78
N SER A 148 -7.52 33.78 -9.27
CA SER A 148 -8.87 34.12 -9.69
C SER A 148 -9.62 34.70 -8.50
N PHE A 149 -10.07 35.94 -8.67
CA PHE A 149 -10.94 36.65 -7.74
C PHE A 149 -12.40 36.66 -8.24
N ASN A 150 -12.82 35.58 -8.90
CA ASN A 150 -14.23 35.35 -9.20
C ASN A 150 -14.92 34.72 -7.97
N PRO A 151 -15.94 35.34 -7.35
CA PRO A 151 -16.63 34.76 -6.19
C PRO A 151 -17.24 33.37 -6.45
N GLY A 152 -17.56 33.03 -7.70
CA GLY A 152 -18.09 31.71 -8.08
C GLY A 152 -17.04 30.65 -8.37
N ASP A 153 -15.78 31.05 -8.60
CA ASP A 153 -14.66 30.12 -8.84
C ASP A 153 -13.33 30.73 -8.37
N PRO A 154 -13.17 31.00 -7.06
CA PRO A 154 -11.95 31.58 -6.56
C PRO A 154 -10.80 30.58 -6.66
N SER A 155 -9.59 31.09 -6.83
CA SER A 155 -8.37 30.29 -6.76
C SER A 155 -7.25 31.24 -6.37
N VAL A 156 -6.72 31.17 -5.16
CA VAL A 156 -5.65 32.06 -4.72
C VAL A 156 -4.50 31.21 -4.19
N LEU A 157 -3.33 31.28 -4.80
CA LEU A 157 -2.15 30.45 -4.45
C LEU A 157 -2.51 28.95 -4.32
N THR A 158 -3.32 28.46 -5.25
CA THR A 158 -3.87 27.10 -5.25
C THR A 158 -3.13 26.22 -6.24
N ALA A 159 -2.66 25.07 -5.78
CA ALA A 159 -2.08 24.07 -6.66
C ALA A 159 -3.15 23.31 -7.46
N PHE A 160 -2.80 22.95 -8.68
CA PHE A 160 -3.63 22.10 -9.53
C PHE A 160 -2.79 21.13 -10.37
N THR A 161 -3.46 20.16 -10.97
CA THR A 161 -2.92 19.31 -12.04
C THR A 161 -4.04 18.96 -13.04
N THR A 162 -3.64 18.56 -14.24
CA THR A 162 -4.54 18.12 -15.32
C THR A 162 -4.47 16.61 -15.58
N VAL A 163 -3.76 15.87 -14.72
CA VAL A 163 -3.71 14.40 -14.79
C VAL A 163 -5.12 13.85 -14.54
N ASP A 164 -5.67 13.15 -15.53
CA ASP A 164 -7.03 12.60 -15.52
C ASP A 164 -8.09 13.67 -15.17
N GLY A 165 -7.95 14.84 -15.82
CA GLY A 165 -8.84 15.98 -15.64
C GLY A 165 -8.30 17.04 -14.68
N LEU A 166 -9.05 18.14 -14.53
CA LEU A 166 -8.65 19.25 -13.65
C LEU A 166 -8.88 18.87 -12.19
N ASN A 167 -7.80 18.76 -11.43
CA ASN A 167 -7.80 18.52 -10.00
C ASN A 167 -7.18 19.71 -9.28
N THR A 168 -7.85 20.25 -8.25
CA THR A 168 -7.33 21.36 -7.45
C THR A 168 -7.12 20.93 -6.00
N CYS A 169 -6.13 21.54 -5.35
CA CYS A 169 -5.84 21.27 -3.95
C CYS A 169 -6.81 22.05 -3.05
N ALA A 170 -7.40 21.39 -2.05
CA ALA A 170 -8.24 22.03 -1.04
C ALA A 170 -7.41 22.65 0.11
N GLY A 171 -6.08 22.47 0.11
CA GLY A 171 -5.18 23.11 1.08
C GLY A 171 -5.40 22.65 2.53
N SER A 172 -5.72 21.37 2.73
CA SER A 172 -6.00 20.81 4.06
C SER A 172 -7.10 21.57 4.82
N SER A 173 -8.12 22.04 4.09
CA SER A 173 -9.18 22.92 4.59
C SER A 173 -9.91 22.42 5.83
N ASN A 174 -10.04 21.11 6.04
CA ASN A 174 -10.73 20.56 7.21
C ASN A 174 -10.02 20.87 8.53
N ASN A 175 -8.75 21.29 8.48
CA ASN A 175 -7.98 21.67 9.67
C ASN A 175 -8.22 23.14 10.08
N PHE A 176 -9.06 23.88 9.35
CA PHE A 176 -9.26 25.31 9.56
C PHE A 176 -10.74 25.70 9.54
N PRO A 177 -11.12 26.77 10.26
CA PRO A 177 -12.47 27.32 10.19
C PRO A 177 -12.84 27.73 8.76
N GLN A 178 -13.92 27.16 8.24
CA GLN A 178 -14.46 27.52 6.93
C GLN A 178 -15.28 28.81 7.02
N ARG A 179 -15.29 29.59 5.94
CA ARG A 179 -16.09 30.83 5.84
C ARG A 179 -17.32 30.64 4.98
N SER A 180 -18.31 31.50 5.18
CA SER A 180 -19.51 31.58 4.36
C SER A 180 -19.21 32.10 2.95
N ALA A 181 -20.19 31.92 2.04
CA ALA A 181 -20.13 32.49 0.69
C ALA A 181 -20.09 34.02 0.71
N LEU A 182 -20.79 34.68 1.64
CA LEU A 182 -20.77 36.12 1.81
C LEU A 182 -19.38 36.62 2.23
N GLU A 183 -18.77 35.99 3.22
CA GLU A 183 -17.41 36.32 3.67
C GLU A 183 -16.37 36.08 2.56
N THR A 184 -16.52 34.99 1.81
CA THR A 184 -15.67 34.72 0.65
C THR A 184 -15.83 35.80 -0.42
N SER A 185 -17.06 36.17 -0.75
CA SER A 185 -17.32 37.19 -1.77
C SER A 185 -16.76 38.55 -1.34
N ALA A 186 -16.94 38.91 -0.07
CA ALA A 186 -16.36 40.13 0.50
C ALA A 186 -14.83 40.12 0.42
N TYR A 187 -14.18 39.01 0.79
CA TYR A 187 -12.73 38.86 0.70
C TYR A 187 -12.23 39.03 -0.75
N VAL A 188 -12.86 38.30 -1.67
CA VAL A 188 -12.50 38.26 -3.09
C VAL A 188 -12.71 39.62 -3.77
N LEU A 189 -13.82 40.30 -3.48
CA LEU A 189 -14.16 41.62 -4.06
C LEU A 189 -13.32 42.76 -3.49
N ALA A 190 -12.94 42.68 -2.22
CA ALA A 190 -12.20 43.76 -1.58
C ALA A 190 -10.73 43.82 -2.06
N GLY A 191 -10.21 42.76 -2.70
CA GLY A 191 -8.80 42.68 -3.10
C GLY A 191 -7.83 42.85 -1.92
N LEU A 192 -8.31 42.64 -0.69
CA LEU A 192 -7.59 42.95 0.54
C LEU A 192 -6.57 41.85 0.87
N ALA A 193 -5.52 42.26 1.57
CA ALA A 193 -4.58 41.35 2.22
C ALA A 193 -5.30 40.44 3.23
N LEU A 194 -4.83 39.20 3.32
CA LEU A 194 -5.41 38.09 4.07
C LEU A 194 -5.76 38.44 5.54
N PRO A 195 -7.04 38.33 5.97
CA PRO A 195 -7.42 38.52 7.38
C PRO A 195 -6.99 37.37 8.30
N ILE A 196 -6.56 36.24 7.73
CA ILE A 196 -5.90 35.14 8.44
C ILE A 196 -4.60 34.85 7.71
N ALA A 197 -3.46 34.96 8.38
CA ALA A 197 -2.17 34.63 7.78
C ALA A 197 -2.23 33.23 7.15
N ASN A 198 -1.96 33.16 5.85
CA ASN A 198 -1.77 31.93 5.07
C ASN A 198 -3.01 31.08 4.71
N LEU A 199 -4.25 31.55 4.91
CA LEU A 199 -5.46 30.85 4.44
C LEU A 199 -6.21 31.59 3.34
N THR A 200 -6.43 30.96 2.18
CA THR A 200 -7.04 31.62 1.01
C THR A 200 -8.22 30.83 0.44
N PRO A 201 -9.23 31.48 -0.18
CA PRO A 201 -10.35 30.77 -0.77
C PRO A 201 -9.96 30.08 -2.09
N ARG A 202 -10.56 28.92 -2.34
CA ARG A 202 -10.43 28.19 -3.61
C ARG A 202 -11.61 27.27 -3.88
N THR A 203 -11.86 26.98 -5.15
CA THR A 203 -12.77 25.89 -5.54
C THR A 203 -12.04 24.55 -5.55
N TYR A 204 -12.56 23.56 -4.82
CA TYR A 204 -12.10 22.18 -4.90
C TYR A 204 -12.75 21.44 -6.07
N LYS A 205 -11.93 21.03 -7.03
CA LYS A 205 -12.32 20.28 -8.23
C LYS A 205 -11.62 18.93 -8.25
N PHE A 206 -12.37 17.91 -8.65
CA PHE A 206 -11.87 16.57 -8.90
C PHE A 206 -12.37 16.11 -10.26
N ASN A 207 -11.44 15.78 -11.16
CA ASN A 207 -11.74 15.47 -12.55
C ASN A 207 -12.67 16.51 -13.20
N GLY A 208 -12.37 17.79 -13.02
CA GLY A 208 -13.12 18.93 -13.56
C GLY A 208 -14.43 19.25 -12.83
N LEU A 209 -14.92 18.37 -11.95
CA LEU A 209 -16.17 18.57 -11.23
C LEU A 209 -15.90 19.22 -9.87
N THR A 210 -16.61 20.30 -9.58
CA THR A 210 -16.64 20.90 -8.25
C THR A 210 -17.20 19.89 -7.25
N LYS A 211 -16.41 19.58 -6.22
CA LYS A 211 -16.87 18.68 -5.16
C LYS A 211 -17.60 19.52 -4.11
N PRO A 212 -18.82 19.15 -3.69
CA PRO A 212 -19.64 19.92 -2.76
C PRO A 212 -19.11 19.79 -1.32
N ILE A 213 -17.97 20.42 -1.04
CA ILE A 213 -17.33 20.49 0.28
C ILE A 213 -17.17 21.96 0.70
N GLY A 214 -17.03 22.22 2.00
CA GLY A 214 -17.00 23.57 2.55
C GLY A 214 -18.32 23.96 3.22
N SER A 215 -18.36 25.15 3.84
CA SER A 215 -19.47 25.53 4.73
C SER A 215 -20.83 25.61 4.04
N SER A 216 -20.86 25.92 2.74
CA SER A 216 -22.07 26.02 1.92
C SER A 216 -22.29 24.82 1.00
N GLY A 217 -21.41 23.80 1.03
CA GLY A 217 -21.50 22.65 0.15
C GLY A 217 -21.35 22.97 -1.35
N ASN A 218 -20.81 24.13 -1.71
CA ASN A 218 -20.62 24.57 -3.10
C ASN A 218 -19.20 24.29 -3.61
N GLY A 219 -18.33 23.66 -2.82
CA GLY A 219 -16.94 23.35 -3.17
C GLY A 219 -15.95 24.48 -2.97
N ILE A 220 -16.38 25.62 -2.45
CA ILE A 220 -15.48 26.70 -2.05
C ILE A 220 -14.98 26.41 -0.63
N VAL A 221 -13.67 26.32 -0.49
CA VAL A 221 -12.99 26.02 0.78
C VAL A 221 -11.92 27.05 1.10
N TRP A 222 -11.65 27.20 2.39
CA TRP A 222 -10.53 27.97 2.93
C TRP A 222 -9.45 27.01 3.39
N GLY A 223 -8.29 27.05 2.73
CA GLY A 223 -7.16 26.16 3.01
C GLY A 223 -5.85 26.92 3.09
N GLU A 224 -4.77 26.23 3.47
CA GLU A 224 -3.42 26.78 3.43
C GLU A 224 -2.99 27.14 2.00
N VAL A 225 -2.15 28.16 1.85
CA VAL A 225 -1.46 28.42 0.57
C VAL A 225 -0.63 27.22 0.13
N CYS A 226 -0.63 26.92 -1.17
CA CYS A 226 0.10 25.79 -1.74
C CYS A 226 1.58 26.11 -2.06
N THR A 227 1.99 27.37 -1.94
CA THR A 227 3.36 27.81 -2.23
C THR A 227 4.37 27.11 -1.33
N GLY A 228 5.39 26.48 -1.93
CA GLY A 228 6.45 25.77 -1.20
C GLY A 228 6.02 24.46 -0.54
N LYS A 229 4.77 24.02 -0.72
CA LYS A 229 4.23 22.78 -0.15
C LYS A 229 4.37 21.64 -1.16
N LYS A 230 4.72 20.44 -0.69
CA LYS A 230 4.65 19.23 -1.52
C LYS A 230 3.21 18.75 -1.64
N HIS A 231 2.87 18.13 -2.77
CA HIS A 231 1.55 17.59 -3.03
C HIS A 231 1.64 16.11 -3.39
N PHE A 232 0.74 15.30 -2.81
CA PHE A 232 0.70 13.86 -3.03
C PHE A 232 -0.74 13.37 -3.28
N ASP A 233 -0.91 12.36 -4.11
CA ASP A 233 -2.06 11.45 -3.99
C ASP A 233 -1.66 10.22 -3.14
N CYS A 234 -2.61 9.35 -2.81
CA CYS A 234 -2.35 8.22 -1.90
C CYS A 234 -1.28 7.26 -2.44
N ILE A 235 -1.35 6.90 -3.73
CA ILE A 235 -0.38 6.00 -4.36
C ILE A 235 0.98 6.66 -4.60
N GLY A 236 0.99 7.92 -5.03
CA GLY A 236 2.16 8.75 -5.26
C GLY A 236 2.91 9.05 -3.97
N PHE A 237 2.21 9.16 -2.84
CA PHE A 237 2.82 9.26 -1.52
C PHE A 237 3.64 8.02 -1.17
N VAL A 238 3.04 6.83 -1.28
CA VAL A 238 3.74 5.56 -1.01
C VAL A 238 4.93 5.39 -1.95
N ASN A 239 4.71 5.55 -3.26
CA ASN A 239 5.75 5.41 -4.26
C ASN A 239 6.91 6.40 -4.05
N TYR A 240 6.62 7.65 -3.69
CA TYR A 240 7.63 8.67 -3.41
C TYR A 240 8.50 8.30 -2.20
N CYS A 241 7.90 7.84 -1.11
CA CYS A 241 8.64 7.47 0.10
C CYS A 241 9.61 6.31 -0.15
N TYR A 242 9.20 5.35 -0.98
CA TYR A 242 10.06 4.26 -1.42
C TYR A 242 11.13 4.70 -2.43
N ASP A 243 10.80 5.57 -3.40
CA ASP A 243 11.76 6.09 -4.38
C ASP A 243 12.98 6.77 -3.73
N ARG A 244 12.75 7.42 -2.59
CA ARG A 244 13.79 8.12 -1.84
C ARG A 244 14.70 7.21 -1.01
N ASN A 245 14.22 6.03 -0.63
CA ASN A 245 14.85 5.22 0.43
C ASN A 245 15.20 3.78 0.02
N VAL A 246 14.91 3.37 -1.22
CA VAL A 246 15.14 2.00 -1.71
C VAL A 246 16.08 2.01 -2.91
N VAL A 247 16.82 0.91 -3.13
CA VAL A 247 17.81 0.77 -4.20
C VAL A 247 17.21 1.15 -5.56
N ALA A 248 17.82 2.14 -6.21
CA ALA A 248 17.36 2.69 -7.48
C ALA A 248 17.27 1.62 -8.59
N GLY A 249 16.21 1.68 -9.39
CA GLY A 249 16.05 0.88 -10.62
C GLY A 249 15.35 -0.47 -10.46
N ARG A 250 14.91 -0.86 -9.25
CA ARG A 250 14.20 -2.13 -9.04
C ARG A 250 12.74 -1.99 -8.61
N TYR A 251 12.30 -0.82 -8.14
CA TYR A 251 10.92 -0.60 -7.76
C TYR A 251 10.07 -0.18 -8.98
N PRO A 252 8.88 -0.76 -9.16
CA PRO A 252 7.96 -0.47 -10.27
C PRO A 252 7.22 0.84 -9.98
N PHE A 253 7.90 1.95 -10.19
CA PHE A 253 7.31 3.28 -10.03
C PHE A 253 6.16 3.49 -11.02
N GLY A 254 5.06 4.11 -10.56
CA GLY A 254 3.88 4.40 -11.40
C GLY A 254 2.81 3.32 -11.43
N THR A 255 2.98 2.23 -10.68
CA THR A 255 1.99 1.16 -10.55
C THR A 255 0.71 1.65 -9.88
N SER A 256 -0.46 1.19 -10.37
CA SER A 256 -1.76 1.51 -9.76
C SER A 256 -1.98 0.78 -8.43
N ILE A 257 -2.90 1.27 -7.59
CA ILE A 257 -3.27 0.59 -6.33
C ILE A 257 -3.77 -0.83 -6.62
N VAL A 258 -4.59 -0.99 -7.66
CA VAL A 258 -5.16 -2.28 -8.06
C VAL A 258 -4.07 -3.29 -8.39
N GLU A 259 -3.05 -2.88 -9.14
CA GLU A 259 -1.93 -3.74 -9.51
C GLU A 259 -1.04 -4.09 -8.30
N LEU A 260 -0.71 -3.10 -7.45
CA LEU A 260 0.06 -3.35 -6.22
C LEU A 260 -0.66 -4.33 -5.29
N MET A 261 -1.98 -4.25 -5.19
CA MET A 261 -2.78 -5.08 -4.28
C MET A 261 -3.15 -6.44 -4.87
N THR A 262 -3.32 -6.56 -6.19
CA THR A 262 -3.72 -7.83 -6.82
C THR A 262 -2.51 -8.66 -7.26
N ASN A 263 -1.46 -8.01 -7.77
CA ASN A 263 -0.30 -8.66 -8.41
C ASN A 263 1.02 -8.29 -7.70
N SER A 264 1.00 -8.19 -6.37
CA SER A 264 2.12 -7.76 -5.53
C SER A 264 3.44 -8.49 -5.82
N ALA A 265 3.37 -9.80 -6.14
CA ALA A 265 4.53 -10.61 -6.47
C ALA A 265 5.33 -10.10 -7.70
N ASN A 266 4.67 -9.49 -8.69
CA ASN A 266 5.32 -8.92 -9.88
C ASN A 266 6.20 -7.70 -9.53
N TYR A 267 6.06 -7.19 -8.32
CA TYR A 267 6.62 -5.93 -7.85
C TYR A 267 7.59 -6.13 -6.68
N SER A 268 8.06 -7.37 -6.48
CA SER A 268 8.91 -7.75 -5.35
C SER A 268 8.28 -7.38 -4.00
N LEU A 269 6.94 -7.50 -3.94
CA LEU A 269 6.16 -7.40 -2.72
C LEU A 269 5.60 -8.78 -2.37
N MET A 270 5.57 -9.12 -1.09
CA MET A 270 4.90 -10.31 -0.57
C MET A 270 3.65 -9.93 0.22
N GLU A 271 2.59 -10.72 0.11
CA GLU A 271 1.42 -10.55 0.97
C GLU A 271 1.74 -11.00 2.40
N VAL A 272 1.23 -10.25 3.39
CA VAL A 272 1.46 -10.53 4.82
C VAL A 272 0.12 -10.69 5.53
N SER A 273 -0.31 -11.94 5.67
CA SER A 273 -1.62 -12.29 6.24
C SER A 273 -1.65 -12.46 7.76
N ASP A 274 -0.52 -12.70 8.43
CA ASP A 274 -0.46 -12.80 9.90
C ASP A 274 -0.66 -11.42 10.52
N PRO A 275 -1.79 -11.11 11.19
CA PRO A 275 -2.05 -9.78 11.74
C PRO A 275 -1.01 -9.33 12.77
N LYS A 276 -0.26 -10.26 13.37
CA LYS A 276 0.82 -9.97 14.34
C LYS A 276 2.18 -9.71 13.68
N ASP A 277 2.34 -10.07 12.41
CA ASP A 277 3.56 -9.81 11.65
C ASP A 277 3.51 -8.44 10.98
N VAL A 278 3.59 -7.37 11.77
CA VAL A 278 3.61 -5.98 11.28
C VAL A 278 5.03 -5.45 11.29
N LEU A 279 5.48 -4.86 10.19
CA LEU A 279 6.74 -4.11 10.13
C LEU A 279 6.53 -2.69 9.62
N ASN A 280 7.43 -1.80 10.03
CA ASN A 280 7.47 -0.43 9.51
C ASN A 280 7.55 -0.44 7.99
N GLY A 281 6.73 0.41 7.38
CA GLY A 281 6.64 0.53 5.95
C GLY A 281 5.88 -0.61 5.28
N ASP A 282 5.23 -1.54 5.98
CA ASP A 282 4.30 -2.42 5.26
C ASP A 282 3.20 -1.56 4.60
N ILE A 283 2.92 -1.87 3.35
CA ILE A 283 1.94 -1.15 2.54
C ILE A 283 0.58 -1.79 2.77
N ILE A 284 -0.42 -0.96 3.00
CA ILE A 284 -1.79 -1.39 3.27
C ILE A 284 -2.75 -0.80 2.24
N GLY A 285 -3.74 -1.58 1.82
CA GLY A 285 -4.76 -1.17 0.86
C GLY A 285 -6.16 -1.29 1.43
N GLN A 286 -7.05 -0.37 1.05
CA GLN A 286 -8.49 -0.45 1.33
C GLN A 286 -9.25 -0.92 0.10
N TYR A 287 -10.20 -1.82 0.33
CA TYR A 287 -11.09 -2.35 -0.70
C TYR A 287 -12.55 -2.21 -0.27
N THR A 288 -13.40 -1.73 -1.19
CA THR A 288 -14.85 -1.85 -1.05
C THR A 288 -15.43 -2.52 -2.29
N THR A 289 -16.58 -3.17 -2.15
CA THR A 289 -17.30 -3.77 -3.28
C THR A 289 -17.73 -2.73 -4.32
N ALA A 290 -17.99 -1.50 -3.89
CA ALA A 290 -18.43 -0.41 -4.77
C ALA A 290 -17.28 0.28 -5.51
N ALA A 291 -16.13 0.50 -4.86
CA ALA A 291 -15.02 1.26 -5.43
C ALA A 291 -13.79 0.41 -5.80
N GLY A 292 -13.80 -0.89 -5.49
CA GLY A 292 -12.62 -1.73 -5.61
C GLY A 292 -11.49 -1.29 -4.69
N TRP A 293 -10.24 -1.47 -5.13
CA TRP A 293 -9.06 -0.91 -4.47
C TRP A 293 -8.99 0.60 -4.75
N HIS A 294 -9.20 1.41 -3.72
CA HIS A 294 -9.39 2.85 -3.88
C HIS A 294 -8.48 3.70 -2.99
N HIS A 295 -7.80 3.08 -2.02
CA HIS A 295 -6.92 3.81 -1.12
C HIS A 295 -5.74 2.96 -0.64
N ILE A 296 -4.64 3.63 -0.30
CA ILE A 296 -3.37 3.00 0.09
C ILE A 296 -2.62 3.86 1.11
N GLY A 297 -1.89 3.21 2.01
CA GLY A 297 -1.06 3.85 3.02
C GLY A 297 0.09 2.95 3.46
N MET A 298 0.81 3.37 4.49
CA MET A 298 1.88 2.58 5.12
C MET A 298 1.64 2.48 6.62
N VAL A 299 1.98 1.34 7.22
CA VAL A 299 1.96 1.19 8.67
C VAL A 299 3.29 1.55 9.31
N TYR A 300 3.23 1.99 10.56
CA TYR A 300 4.38 2.12 11.43
C TYR A 300 4.05 1.76 12.88
N LEU A 301 5.07 1.34 13.61
CA LEU A 301 5.01 0.97 15.01
C LEU A 301 5.35 2.20 15.86
N GLU A 302 4.46 2.54 16.80
CA GLU A 302 4.68 3.58 17.80
C GLU A 302 4.32 3.04 19.18
N GLY A 303 5.36 2.69 19.95
CA GLY A 303 5.19 1.92 21.18
C GLY A 303 4.51 0.58 20.90
N ASN A 304 3.37 0.33 21.55
CA ASN A 304 2.58 -0.89 21.37
C ASN A 304 1.48 -0.74 20.29
N ALA A 305 1.34 0.44 19.69
CA ALA A 305 0.34 0.70 18.67
C ALA A 305 0.92 0.52 17.26
N THR A 306 0.12 -0.02 16.35
CA THR A 306 0.37 0.10 14.91
C THR A 306 -0.47 1.23 14.37
N LYS A 307 0.17 2.23 13.76
CA LYS A 307 -0.47 3.41 13.19
C LYS A 307 -0.31 3.42 11.67
N VAL A 308 -1.11 4.23 11.00
CA VAL A 308 -1.12 4.41 9.54
C VAL A 308 -0.65 5.81 9.21
N VAL A 309 0.29 5.93 8.27
CA VAL A 309 0.64 7.18 7.60
C VAL A 309 0.15 7.15 6.14
N GLN A 310 -0.55 8.20 5.72
CA GLN A 310 -1.26 8.23 4.43
C GLN A 310 -1.46 9.66 3.90
N ALA A 311 -1.67 9.78 2.59
CA ALA A 311 -2.25 10.97 1.99
C ALA A 311 -3.77 10.77 1.89
N ALA A 312 -4.53 11.30 2.86
CA ALA A 312 -5.91 10.88 3.11
C ALA A 312 -6.90 11.38 2.04
N ASP A 313 -6.99 12.70 1.85
CA ASP A 313 -7.84 13.35 0.85
C ASP A 313 -7.45 14.83 0.74
N SER A 314 -7.86 15.51 -0.34
CA SER A 314 -7.60 16.93 -0.62
C SER A 314 -7.87 17.85 0.58
N PRO A 315 -9.02 17.72 1.29
CA PRO A 315 -9.35 18.60 2.42
C PRO A 315 -8.58 18.26 3.71
N ILE A 316 -7.92 17.10 3.78
CA ILE A 316 -7.28 16.58 4.99
C ILE A 316 -5.75 16.71 4.91
N GLY A 317 -5.17 16.35 3.77
CA GLY A 317 -3.72 16.31 3.57
C GLY A 317 -3.08 14.98 4.01
N ILE A 318 -1.84 15.07 4.52
CA ILE A 318 -1.08 13.91 5.01
C ILE A 318 -1.30 13.73 6.51
N THR A 319 -1.67 12.52 6.93
CA THR A 319 -1.98 12.18 8.33
C THR A 319 -1.21 10.95 8.81
N ASP A 320 -0.99 10.85 10.12
CA ASP A 320 -0.39 9.67 10.77
C ASP A 320 -1.11 9.22 12.05
N THR A 321 -2.37 9.64 12.23
CA THR A 321 -3.12 9.50 13.50
C THR A 321 -3.99 8.24 13.56
N GLU A 322 -4.30 7.62 12.43
CA GLU A 322 -5.17 6.45 12.37
C GLU A 322 -4.46 5.21 12.93
N VAL A 323 -5.18 4.43 13.74
CA VAL A 323 -4.70 3.14 14.24
C VAL A 323 -5.03 2.05 13.22
N TYR A 324 -4.02 1.27 12.82
CA TYR A 324 -4.21 0.16 11.90
C TYR A 324 -5.04 -0.95 12.59
N ASN A 325 -6.23 -1.21 12.05
CA ASN A 325 -7.09 -2.31 12.48
C ASN A 325 -7.60 -3.09 11.26
N PRO A 326 -7.00 -4.25 10.92
CA PRO A 326 -7.40 -5.04 9.74
C PRO A 326 -8.78 -5.69 9.89
N SER A 327 -9.37 -5.69 11.08
CA SER A 327 -10.67 -6.31 11.36
C SER A 327 -11.85 -5.36 11.22
N SER A 328 -11.63 -4.06 11.03
CA SER A 328 -12.73 -3.09 10.91
C SER A 328 -13.42 -3.18 9.52
N PRO A 329 -14.74 -2.99 9.42
CA PRO A 329 -15.42 -2.87 8.12
C PRO A 329 -14.91 -1.65 7.33
N GLY A 330 -14.65 -1.81 6.02
CA GLY A 330 -14.04 -0.77 5.18
C GLY A 330 -12.57 -0.48 5.49
N ALA A 331 -11.92 -1.32 6.30
CA ALA A 331 -10.55 -1.10 6.74
C ALA A 331 -9.50 -1.41 5.68
N TRP A 332 -8.27 -1.32 6.15
CA TRP A 332 -7.05 -1.81 5.52
C TRP A 332 -7.07 -3.34 5.38
N THR A 333 -7.79 -3.82 4.35
CA THR A 333 -8.12 -5.24 4.16
C THR A 333 -6.98 -6.07 3.61
N LYS A 334 -5.94 -5.44 3.05
CA LYS A 334 -4.75 -6.14 2.56
C LYS A 334 -3.49 -5.43 2.98
N ARG A 335 -2.47 -6.23 3.30
CA ARG A 335 -1.13 -5.78 3.61
C ARG A 335 -0.11 -6.51 2.76
N VAL A 336 0.78 -5.74 2.15
CA VAL A 336 1.90 -6.24 1.36
C VAL A 336 3.19 -5.63 1.88
N ARG A 337 4.29 -6.37 1.73
CA ARG A 337 5.60 -6.01 2.26
C ARG A 337 6.63 -6.07 1.17
N MET A 338 7.43 -5.02 1.04
CA MET A 338 8.62 -5.06 0.20
C MET A 338 9.57 -6.15 0.65
N LEU A 339 10.06 -6.98 -0.28
CA LEU A 339 11.08 -7.98 0.02
C LEU A 339 12.38 -7.29 0.47
N ASP A 340 13.07 -7.87 1.44
CA ASP A 340 14.31 -7.31 2.00
C ASP A 340 15.46 -7.22 0.98
N SER A 341 15.39 -7.99 -0.11
CA SER A 341 16.32 -7.92 -1.24
C SER A 341 16.24 -6.60 -2.04
N MET A 342 15.16 -5.84 -1.85
CA MET A 342 14.93 -4.56 -2.52
C MET A 342 15.44 -3.38 -1.71
N LEU A 343 15.39 -3.50 -0.38
CA LEU A 343 15.69 -2.43 0.57
C LEU A 343 17.17 -2.04 0.58
#